data_AF-A0A9E2ZTD7-F1
#
_entry.id   AF-A0A9E2ZTD7-F1
#
_cell.length_a   1.000
_cell.length_b   1.000
_cell.length_c   1.000
_cell.angle_alpha   90.00
_cell.angle_beta   90.00
_cell.angle_gamma   90.00
#
_symmetry.space_group_name_H-M   'P 1'
#
loop_
_entity.id
_entity.type
_entity.pdbx_description
1 polymer ?
#
loop_
_entity_poly.entity_id
_entity_poly.type
_entity_poly.pdbx_seq_one_letter_code
_entity_poly.pdbx_strand_id
1 'polypeptide(L)'
;MILKFYARAGRFPRGRSELDDQAIAFVARQVGVPASDVGFYEWSERTAEYHRAQVRRHLGFRECSTEDAAKLTEWLAAVACRAERRADRVREELLARCRAERIEPPSAGRCDRIIRSALHQAEQALAQQVTARLGPDVIGRLAAL
;
A
#
# COMPACT_ATOMS: atom_id res chain seq x y z
N MET A 1 6.72 -18.20 -10.91
CA MET A 1 6.09 -16.94 -11.39
C MET A 1 5.87 -15.90 -10.31
N ILE A 2 5.28 -16.26 -9.17
CA ILE A 2 4.88 -15.32 -8.11
C ILE A 2 6.05 -14.49 -7.57
N LEU A 3 7.22 -15.10 -7.38
CA LEU A 3 8.43 -14.40 -6.95
C LEU A 3 8.81 -13.24 -7.88
N LYS A 4 8.86 -13.48 -9.19
CA LYS A 4 9.22 -12.47 -10.19
C LYS A 4 8.18 -11.36 -10.27
N PHE A 5 6.89 -11.73 -10.17
CA PHE A 5 5.81 -10.75 -10.10
C PHE A 5 5.98 -9.85 -8.87
N TYR A 6 6.19 -10.42 -7.68
CA TYR A 6 6.35 -9.66 -6.44
C TYR A 6 7.58 -8.75 -6.47
N ALA A 7 8.71 -9.23 -6.98
CA ALA A 7 9.91 -8.39 -7.10
C ALA A 7 9.65 -7.11 -7.92
N ARG A 8 8.84 -7.22 -8.99
CA ARG A 8 8.46 -6.08 -9.85
C ARG A 8 7.32 -5.23 -9.29
N ALA A 9 6.27 -5.85 -8.76
CA ALA A 9 5.04 -5.18 -8.37
C ALA A 9 4.97 -4.80 -6.88
N GLY A 10 5.80 -5.38 -6.02
CA GLY A 10 5.78 -5.21 -4.57
C GLY A 10 4.57 -5.82 -3.87
N ARG A 11 3.74 -6.60 -4.58
CA ARG A 11 2.55 -7.28 -4.05
C ARG A 11 2.33 -8.61 -4.78
N PHE A 12 1.49 -9.48 -4.23
CA PHE A 12 1.07 -10.69 -4.91
C PHE A 12 0.03 -10.41 -6.02
N PRO A 13 0.04 -11.21 -7.12
CA PRO A 13 -1.01 -11.15 -8.12
C PRO A 13 -2.34 -11.64 -7.52
N ARG A 14 -3.47 -11.04 -7.92
CA ARG A 14 -4.81 -11.46 -7.45
C ARG A 14 -5.30 -12.74 -8.11
N GLY A 15 -4.69 -13.11 -9.23
CA GLY A 15 -4.98 -14.34 -9.96
C GLY A 15 -4.14 -14.44 -11.23
N ARG A 16 -4.37 -15.50 -12.00
CA ARG A 16 -3.66 -15.81 -13.24
C ARG A 16 -3.75 -14.70 -14.30
N SER A 17 -4.83 -13.94 -14.35
CA SER A 17 -5.06 -12.86 -15.32
C SER A 17 -4.08 -11.69 -15.20
N GLU A 18 -3.41 -11.53 -14.05
CA GLU A 18 -2.36 -10.51 -13.87
C GLU A 18 -0.99 -10.97 -14.35
N LEU A 19 -0.85 -12.25 -14.74
CA LEU A 19 0.39 -12.78 -15.29
C LEU A 19 0.34 -12.75 -16.81
N ASP A 20 1.38 -12.17 -17.39
CA ASP A 20 1.58 -12.14 -18.83
C ASP A 20 1.85 -13.56 -19.38
N ASP A 21 1.15 -13.93 -20.45
CA ASP A 21 1.23 -15.26 -21.05
C ASP A 21 2.61 -15.56 -21.64
N GLN A 22 3.30 -14.54 -22.19
CA GLN A 22 4.67 -14.70 -22.67
C GLN A 22 5.64 -14.95 -21.51
N ALA A 23 5.46 -14.23 -20.40
CA ALA A 23 6.27 -14.45 -19.20
C ALA A 23 6.07 -15.86 -18.63
N ILE A 24 4.85 -16.39 -18.67
CA ILE A 24 4.56 -17.76 -18.26
C ILE A 24 5.20 -18.76 -19.21
N ALA A 25 5.00 -18.61 -20.52
CA ALA A 25 5.58 -19.50 -21.52
C ALA A 25 7.11 -19.50 -21.43
N PHE A 26 7.71 -18.34 -21.16
CA PHE A 26 9.16 -18.22 -20.96
C PHE A 26 9.63 -19.05 -19.76
N VAL A 27 9.02 -18.87 -18.58
CA VAL A 27 9.43 -19.60 -17.38
C VAL A 27 9.11 -21.10 -17.50
N ALA A 28 7.97 -21.46 -18.11
CA ALA A 28 7.56 -22.85 -18.33
C ALA A 28 8.62 -23.61 -19.14
N ARG A 29 9.15 -22.99 -20.21
CA ARG A 29 10.26 -23.56 -21.00
C ARG A 29 11.54 -23.75 -20.17
N GLN A 30 11.84 -22.86 -19.24
CA GLN A 30 13.05 -22.97 -18.41
C GLN A 30 13.00 -24.13 -17.41
N VAL A 31 11.81 -24.48 -16.93
CA VAL A 31 11.62 -25.58 -15.96
C VAL A 31 11.11 -26.87 -16.60
N GLY A 32 10.91 -26.89 -17.92
CA GLY A 32 10.50 -28.08 -18.67
C GLY A 32 9.05 -28.53 -18.42
N VAL A 33 8.15 -27.61 -18.06
CA VAL A 33 6.73 -27.93 -17.80
C VAL A 33 5.81 -27.24 -18.81
N PRO A 34 4.61 -27.78 -19.08
CA PRO A 34 3.60 -27.11 -19.89
C PRO A 34 3.17 -25.77 -19.30
N ALA A 35 3.01 -24.74 -20.15
CA ALA A 35 2.54 -23.43 -19.73
C ALA A 35 1.08 -23.45 -19.20
N SER A 36 0.28 -24.43 -19.64
CA SER A 36 -1.09 -24.67 -19.16
C SER A 36 -1.14 -25.01 -17.67
N ASP A 37 -0.06 -25.56 -17.11
CA ASP A 37 -0.06 -26.07 -15.74
C ASP A 37 -0.23 -24.96 -14.70
N VAL A 38 0.11 -23.73 -15.07
CA VAL A 38 -0.16 -22.54 -14.25
C VAL A 38 -1.66 -22.35 -13.97
N GLY A 39 -2.53 -22.89 -14.83
CA GLY A 39 -3.98 -22.83 -14.68
C GLY A 39 -4.49 -23.70 -13.53
N PHE A 40 -3.75 -24.76 -13.18
CA PHE A 40 -4.03 -25.61 -12.03
C PHE A 40 -3.45 -25.04 -10.73
N TYR A 41 -2.74 -23.91 -10.79
CA TYR A 41 -2.25 -23.25 -9.60
C TYR A 41 -3.41 -22.60 -8.84
N GLU A 42 -3.69 -23.09 -7.64
CA GLU A 42 -4.69 -22.52 -6.76
C GLU A 42 -4.16 -21.28 -6.05
N TRP A 43 -4.80 -20.13 -6.26
CA TRP A 43 -4.33 -18.82 -5.81
C TRP A 43 -4.73 -18.45 -4.37
N SER A 44 -5.70 -19.17 -3.80
CA SER A 44 -6.35 -18.87 -2.52
C SER A 44 -6.17 -19.95 -1.45
N GLU A 45 -5.48 -21.04 -1.78
CA GLU A 45 -5.32 -22.18 -0.87
C GLU A 45 -4.12 -22.06 0.08
N ARG A 46 -4.03 -22.98 1.05
CA ARG A 46 -2.92 -23.07 2.02
C ARG A 46 -1.56 -23.12 1.34
N THR A 47 -1.47 -23.81 0.20
CA THR A 47 -0.26 -23.88 -0.62
C THR A 47 0.15 -22.51 -1.17
N ALA A 48 -0.81 -21.67 -1.56
CA ALA A 48 -0.52 -20.31 -2.00
C ALA A 48 0.00 -19.42 -0.87
N GLU A 49 -0.60 -19.51 0.32
CA GLU A 49 -0.12 -18.80 1.51
C GLU A 49 1.30 -19.24 1.90
N TYR A 50 1.60 -20.53 1.83
CA TYR A 50 2.95 -21.04 2.03
C TYR A 50 3.95 -20.44 1.03
N HIS A 51 3.62 -20.42 -0.27
CA HIS A 51 4.47 -19.78 -1.28
C HIS A 51 4.63 -18.27 -1.06
N ARG A 52 3.57 -17.57 -0.65
CA ARG A 52 3.62 -16.13 -0.32
C ARG A 52 4.59 -15.88 0.83
N ALA A 53 4.51 -16.67 1.90
CA ALA A 53 5.44 -16.59 3.02
C ALA A 53 6.89 -16.84 2.59
N GLN A 54 7.14 -17.84 1.73
CA GLN A 54 8.47 -18.09 1.17
C GLN A 54 9.01 -16.91 0.36
N VAL A 55 8.17 -16.31 -0.51
CA VAL A 55 8.54 -15.14 -1.32
C VAL A 55 8.86 -13.94 -0.44
N ARG A 56 8.02 -13.64 0.55
CA ARG A 56 8.26 -12.54 1.52
C ARG A 56 9.61 -12.73 2.22
N ARG A 57 9.84 -13.92 2.80
CA ARG A 57 11.09 -14.25 3.48
C ARG A 57 12.31 -14.11 2.54
N HIS A 58 12.20 -14.60 1.31
CA HIS A 58 13.30 -14.53 0.35
C HIS A 58 13.62 -13.09 -0.09
N LEU A 59 12.60 -12.23 -0.25
CA LEU A 59 12.78 -10.83 -0.64
C LEU A 59 12.98 -9.87 0.55
N GLY A 60 12.91 -10.38 1.78
CA GLY A 60 13.01 -9.58 3.01
C GLY A 60 11.79 -8.71 3.29
N PHE A 61 10.62 -9.05 2.73
CA PHE A 61 9.36 -8.37 3.00
C PHE A 61 8.64 -8.96 4.21
N ARG A 62 7.81 -8.15 4.84
CA ARG A 62 6.91 -8.54 5.93
C ARG A 62 5.49 -8.05 5.67
N GLU A 63 4.50 -8.72 6.25
CA GLU A 63 3.12 -8.27 6.17
C GLU A 63 2.91 -6.95 6.93
N CYS A 64 1.96 -6.13 6.47
CA CYS A 64 1.61 -4.90 7.15
C CYS A 64 0.82 -5.19 8.44
N SER A 65 1.46 -5.00 9.58
CA SER A 65 0.81 -5.05 10.89
C SER A 65 -0.13 -3.86 11.12
N THR A 66 -0.85 -3.88 12.23
CA THR A 66 -1.62 -2.72 12.71
C THR A 66 -0.71 -1.56 13.11
N GLU A 67 0.44 -1.84 13.70
CA GLU A 67 1.44 -0.82 14.06
C GLU A 67 2.02 -0.15 12.82
N ASP A 68 2.32 -0.92 11.78
CA ASP A 68 2.77 -0.36 10.49
C ASP A 68 1.71 0.54 9.88
N ALA A 69 0.45 0.12 9.90
CA ALA A 69 -0.64 0.92 9.36
C ALA A 69 -0.78 2.25 10.11
N ALA A 70 -0.59 2.26 11.43
CA ALA A 70 -0.58 3.48 12.23
C ALA A 70 0.60 4.38 11.85
N LYS A 71 1.83 3.83 11.82
CA LYS A 71 3.04 4.57 11.41
C LYS A 71 2.95 5.16 10.01
N LEU A 72 2.41 4.40 9.06
CA LEU A 72 2.18 4.86 7.68
C LEU A 72 1.14 5.98 7.64
N THR A 73 0.09 5.90 8.46
CA THR A 73 -0.94 6.96 8.54
C THR A 73 -0.33 8.27 9.07
N GLU A 74 0.42 8.19 10.18
CA GLU A 74 1.09 9.35 10.78
C GLU A 74 2.10 9.97 9.81
N TRP A 75 2.92 9.14 9.16
CA TRP A 75 3.88 9.60 8.17
C TRP A 75 3.20 10.28 6.99
N LEU A 76 2.12 9.69 6.45
CA LEU A 76 1.35 10.30 5.37
C LEU A 76 0.74 11.63 5.80
N ALA A 77 0.19 11.73 7.01
CA ALA A 77 -0.40 12.97 7.52
C ALA A 77 0.65 14.09 7.68
N ALA A 78 1.84 13.74 8.17
CA ALA A 78 2.91 14.67 8.45
C ALA A 78 3.65 15.15 7.18
N VAL A 79 3.83 14.27 6.19
CA VAL A 79 4.67 14.54 5.02
C VAL A 79 3.82 14.66 3.75
N ALA A 80 3.17 13.57 3.34
CA ALA A 80 2.53 13.49 2.02
C ALA A 80 1.29 14.40 1.92
N CYS A 81 0.40 14.35 2.91
CA CYS A 81 -0.88 15.08 2.90
C CYS A 81 -0.71 16.60 3.08
N ARG A 82 0.45 17.05 3.58
CA ARG A 82 0.79 18.48 3.61
C ARG A 82 1.13 19.02 2.22
N ALA A 83 1.81 18.22 1.41
CA ALA A 83 2.25 18.61 0.07
C ALA A 83 1.18 18.31 -1.01
N GLU A 84 0.39 17.26 -0.84
CA GLU A 84 -0.54 16.75 -1.85
C GLU A 84 -1.81 16.20 -1.18
N ARG A 85 -2.98 16.61 -1.66
CA ARG A 85 -4.29 16.21 -1.11
C ARG A 85 -5.09 15.26 -2.00
N ARG A 86 -4.63 15.03 -3.23
CA ARG A 86 -5.27 14.09 -4.15
C ARG A 86 -5.01 12.66 -3.69
N ALA A 87 -6.08 11.95 -3.35
CA ALA A 87 -6.02 10.59 -2.82
C ALA A 87 -5.19 9.61 -3.68
N ASP A 88 -5.23 9.75 -5.01
CA ASP A 88 -4.46 8.89 -5.92
C ASP A 88 -2.95 9.08 -5.79
N ARG A 89 -2.50 10.33 -5.62
CA ARG A 89 -1.07 10.63 -5.40
C ARG A 89 -0.61 10.20 -4.01
N VAL A 90 -1.44 10.43 -2.99
CA VAL A 90 -1.19 9.95 -1.62
C VAL A 90 -1.10 8.41 -1.60
N ARG A 91 -1.88 7.72 -2.44
CA ARG A 91 -1.76 6.27 -2.63
C ARG A 91 -0.43 5.87 -3.23
N GLU A 92 0.05 6.56 -4.27
CA GLU A 92 1.37 6.29 -4.86
C GLU A 92 2.48 6.40 -3.81
N GLU A 93 2.45 7.46 -3.00
CA GLU A 93 3.39 7.66 -1.88
C GLU A 93 3.29 6.56 -0.82
N LEU A 94 2.07 6.15 -0.44
CA LEU A 94 1.87 5.04 0.48
C LEU A 94 2.51 3.74 -0.05
N LEU A 95 2.27 3.41 -1.32
CA LEU A 95 2.82 2.20 -1.93
C LEU A 95 4.34 2.26 -2.06
N ALA A 96 4.89 3.43 -2.41
CA ALA A 96 6.32 3.67 -2.46
C ALA A 96 6.97 3.51 -1.08
N ARG A 97 6.34 4.06 -0.03
CA ARG A 97 6.82 3.94 1.35
C ARG A 97 6.79 2.51 1.86
N CYS A 98 5.69 1.78 1.62
CA CYS A 98 5.60 0.35 1.92
C CYS A 98 6.78 -0.40 1.30
N ARG A 99 7.08 -0.14 0.02
CA ARG A 99 8.19 -0.77 -0.67
C ARG A 99 9.55 -0.42 -0.05
N ALA A 100 9.77 0.85 0.29
CA ALA A 100 11.00 1.32 0.92
C ALA A 100 11.25 0.66 2.29
N GLU A 101 10.19 0.44 3.08
CA GLU A 101 10.26 -0.22 4.38
C GLU A 101 10.15 -1.76 4.31
N ARG A 102 10.10 -2.32 3.08
CA ARG A 102 9.87 -3.76 2.82
C ARG A 102 8.61 -4.30 3.50
N ILE A 103 7.56 -3.49 3.50
CA ILE A 103 6.23 -3.84 3.95
C ILE A 103 5.40 -4.23 2.73
N GLU A 104 4.74 -5.37 2.79
CA GLU A 104 3.74 -5.74 1.79
C GLU A 104 2.58 -4.74 1.84
N PRO A 105 2.20 -4.11 0.70
CA PRO A 105 1.08 -3.20 0.65
C PRO A 105 -0.18 -3.83 1.24
N PRO A 106 -0.90 -3.13 2.13
CA PRO A 106 -2.19 -3.59 2.60
C PRO A 106 -3.18 -3.86 1.46
N SER A 107 -4.28 -4.54 1.79
CA SER A 107 -5.40 -4.64 0.86
C SER A 107 -5.87 -3.24 0.41
N ALA A 108 -6.43 -3.13 -0.80
CA ALA A 108 -6.86 -1.85 -1.35
C ALA A 108 -7.77 -1.07 -0.39
N GLY A 109 -8.77 -1.73 0.21
CA GLY A 109 -9.66 -1.09 1.20
C GLY A 109 -8.96 -0.72 2.51
N ARG A 110 -7.86 -1.37 2.89
CA ARG A 110 -7.04 -0.96 4.04
C ARG A 110 -6.16 0.25 3.68
N CYS A 111 -5.60 0.30 2.48
CA CYS A 111 -4.92 1.49 1.96
C CYS A 111 -5.88 2.69 1.92
N ASP A 112 -7.11 2.53 1.45
CA ASP A 112 -8.10 3.61 1.39
C ASP A 112 -8.41 4.20 2.76
N ARG A 113 -8.51 3.34 3.78
CA ARG A 113 -8.71 3.77 5.18
C ARG A 113 -7.50 4.53 5.73
N ILE A 114 -6.29 4.04 5.48
CA ILE A 114 -5.03 4.71 5.87
C ILE A 114 -4.98 6.12 5.22
N ILE A 115 -5.21 6.20 3.91
CA ILE A 115 -5.18 7.46 3.16
C ILE A 115 -6.22 8.45 3.69
N ARG A 116 -7.47 8.01 3.88
CA ARG A 116 -8.54 8.87 4.41
C ARG A 116 -8.21 9.36 5.82
N SER A 117 -7.69 8.48 6.67
CA SER A 117 -7.30 8.84 8.03
C SER A 117 -6.16 9.85 8.03
N ALA A 118 -5.15 9.67 7.17
CA ALA A 118 -4.03 10.59 7.04
C ALA A 118 -4.46 11.99 6.55
N LEU A 119 -5.33 12.04 5.52
CA LEU A 119 -5.88 13.30 5.02
C LEU A 119 -6.67 14.04 6.10
N HIS A 120 -7.51 13.33 6.84
CA HIS A 120 -8.26 13.91 7.94
C HIS A 120 -7.36 14.43 9.07
N GLN A 121 -6.31 13.68 9.44
CA GLN A 121 -5.34 14.13 10.45
C GLN A 121 -4.58 15.38 9.99
N ALA A 122 -4.18 15.44 8.71
CA ALA A 122 -3.53 16.62 8.14
C ALA A 122 -4.44 17.85 8.12
N GLU A 123 -5.73 17.66 7.84
CA GLU A 123 -6.77 18.71 7.93
C GLU A 123 -6.91 19.25 9.35
N GLN A 124 -7.05 18.36 10.33
CA GLN A 124 -7.17 18.76 11.74
C GLN A 124 -5.93 19.50 12.23
N ALA A 125 -4.74 19.02 11.88
CA ALA A 125 -3.49 19.68 12.26
C ALA A 125 -3.37 21.08 11.65
N LEU A 126 -3.79 21.27 10.38
CA LEU A 126 -3.81 22.59 9.75
C LEU A 126 -4.82 23.51 10.43
N ALA A 127 -6.03 23.04 10.71
CA ALA A 127 -7.05 23.82 11.40
C ALA A 127 -6.57 24.29 12.78
N GLN A 128 -5.95 23.39 13.56
CA GLN A 128 -5.37 23.73 14.85
C GLN A 128 -4.26 24.78 14.74
N GLN A 129 -3.38 24.65 13.74
CA GLN A 129 -2.31 25.64 13.50
C GLN A 129 -2.87 27.01 13.13
N VAL A 130 -3.91 27.07 12.29
CA VAL A 130 -4.55 28.33 11.92
C VAL A 130 -5.20 28.95 13.16
N THR A 131 -6.01 28.19 13.91
CA THR A 131 -6.67 28.67 15.13
C THR A 131 -5.67 29.16 16.18
N ALA A 132 -4.55 28.47 16.37
CA ALA A 132 -3.49 28.90 17.30
C ALA A 132 -2.83 30.23 16.90
N ARG A 133 -2.90 30.62 15.62
CA ARG A 133 -2.38 31.89 15.10
C ARG A 133 -3.42 33.01 15.09
N LEU A 134 -4.71 32.68 15.27
CA LEU A 134 -5.76 33.68 15.41
C LEU A 134 -5.72 34.22 16.84
N GLY A 135 -5.41 35.51 16.98
CA GLY A 135 -5.48 36.19 18.27
C GLY A 135 -6.92 36.21 18.83
N PRO A 136 -7.10 36.42 20.14
CA PRO A 136 -8.40 36.40 20.80
C PRO A 136 -9.41 37.38 20.17
N ASP A 137 -8.95 38.50 19.63
CA ASP A 137 -9.80 39.47 18.92
C ASP A 137 -10.45 38.91 17.65
N VAL A 138 -9.73 38.08 16.88
CA VAL A 138 -10.26 37.50 15.64
C VAL A 138 -11.24 36.37 15.96
N ILE A 139 -10.96 35.58 17.00
CA ILE A 139 -11.87 34.54 17.51
C ILE A 139 -13.17 35.18 18.01
N GLY A 140 -13.09 36.29 18.75
CA GLY A 140 -14.27 37.02 19.23
C GLY A 140 -15.16 37.56 18.11
N ARG A 141 -14.57 38.03 17.01
CA ARG A 141 -15.34 38.52 15.84
C ARG A 141 -15.98 37.40 15.02
N LEU A 142 -15.34 36.22 14.95
CA LEU A 142 -15.91 35.04 14.28
C LEU A 142 -17.07 34.40 15.08
N ALA A 143 -17.03 34.45 16.42
CA ALA A 143 -18.09 33.92 17.28
C ALA A 143 -19.35 34.82 17.34
N ALA A 144 -19.25 36.05 16.84
CA ALA A 144 -20.34 37.03 16.81
C ALA A 144 -21.05 37.10 15.44
N LEU A 145 -20.67 36.23 14.49
CA LEU A 145 -21.33 36.02 13.19
C LEU A 145 -22.26 34.80 13.25
#